data_AF-W4P361-F1
#
_entry.id   AF-W4P361-F1
#
_cell.length_a   1.000
_cell.length_b   1.000
_cell.length_c   1.000
_cell.angle_alpha   90.00
_cell.angle_beta   90.00
_cell.angle_gamma   90.00
#
_symmetry.space_group_name_H-M   'P 1'
#
loop_
_entity.id
_entity.type
_entity.pdbx_description
1 polymer ?
#
loop_
_entity_poly.entity_id
_entity_poly.type
_entity_poly.pdbx_seq_one_letter_code
_entity_poly.pdbx_strand_id
1 'polypeptide(L)'
;MKPRKIYACWIYVSDLQKSKQFYQDMGFEVKLTDGDWIEFDLGETSFAILKRPAHKGDVVASKTRLMFETDDIELVYEELKNRGVKTIGEIRTEPYGKLLTFEDPDGHWLEFYQRLPCDESIKMELLTDSNSLISKYIPYDYTDSYVKTVSCREPITAEQVFDMAFNRSSHWVKMLYRLRNCLVKPLKLDTDSGVRNMICEKETNEMVFGKADKHLTFHASLLCGRYFNGRQELRITTVVKYHNALGRIYFFFIRPFHIVIVKSLLKKIEKSILTISNEIYDENRKNCQKQETIS
;
A
#
# COMPACT_ATOMS: atom_id res chain seq x y z
N MET A 1 -19.38 -0.12 -26.92
CA MET A 1 -19.76 0.57 -25.66
C MET A 1 -19.20 -0.25 -24.49
N LYS A 2 -18.35 0.32 -23.62
CA LYS A 2 -17.80 -0.40 -22.45
C LYS A 2 -18.32 0.26 -21.17
N PRO A 3 -18.83 -0.50 -20.19
CA PRO A 3 -19.22 0.07 -18.89
C PRO A 3 -18.00 0.68 -18.20
N ARG A 4 -18.15 1.83 -17.55
CA ARG A 4 -17.05 2.57 -16.89
C ARG A 4 -16.89 2.23 -15.41
N LYS A 5 -18.01 2.16 -14.68
CA LYS A 5 -18.06 1.85 -13.24
C LYS A 5 -19.46 1.41 -12.83
N ILE A 6 -19.58 0.82 -11.64
CA ILE A 6 -20.86 0.69 -10.94
C ILE A 6 -21.20 2.08 -10.39
N TYR A 7 -22.38 2.62 -10.73
CA TYR A 7 -22.83 3.89 -10.16
C TYR A 7 -23.44 3.68 -8.78
N ALA A 8 -24.42 2.79 -8.70
CA ALA A 8 -25.06 2.40 -7.45
C ALA A 8 -25.45 0.91 -7.47
N CYS A 9 -25.42 0.28 -6.31
CA CYS A 9 -26.06 -0.99 -6.03
C CYS A 9 -27.19 -0.76 -5.01
N TRP A 10 -28.33 -1.41 -5.19
CA TRP A 10 -29.44 -1.23 -4.27
C TRP A 10 -30.20 -2.52 -4.00
N ILE A 11 -30.92 -2.51 -2.88
CA ILE A 11 -31.82 -3.58 -2.45
C ILE A 11 -33.21 -3.03 -2.15
N TYR A 12 -34.22 -3.91 -2.21
CA TYR A 12 -35.58 -3.57 -1.83
C TYR A 12 -35.77 -3.79 -0.34
N VAL A 13 -36.36 -2.82 0.36
CA VAL A 13 -36.68 -2.92 1.78
C VAL A 13 -38.18 -2.78 2.03
N SER A 14 -38.68 -3.41 3.10
CA SER A 14 -40.12 -3.35 3.45
C SER A 14 -40.45 -2.05 4.18
N ASP A 15 -39.56 -1.62 5.07
CA ASP A 15 -39.66 -0.39 5.83
C ASP A 15 -38.40 0.46 5.65
N LEU A 16 -38.58 1.61 5.00
CA LEU A 16 -37.49 2.51 4.65
C LEU A 16 -36.85 3.17 5.88
N GLN A 17 -37.62 3.52 6.91
CA GLN A 17 -37.10 4.20 8.10
C GLN A 17 -36.40 3.22 9.03
N LYS A 18 -36.97 2.02 9.21
CA LYS A 18 -36.34 0.94 9.97
C LYS A 18 -35.00 0.54 9.37
N SER A 19 -34.97 0.39 8.04
CA SER A 19 -33.74 0.05 7.32
C SER A 19 -32.72 1.18 7.37
N LYS A 20 -33.16 2.43 7.16
CA LYS A 20 -32.30 3.62 7.30
C LYS A 20 -31.59 3.63 8.67
N GLN A 21 -32.36 3.50 9.75
CA GLN A 21 -31.81 3.49 11.10
C GLN A 21 -30.81 2.35 11.29
N PHE A 22 -31.15 1.14 10.82
CA PHE A 22 -30.26 -0.02 10.89
C PHE A 22 -28.91 0.22 10.21
N TYR A 23 -28.89 0.77 8.99
CA TYR A 23 -27.64 1.07 8.30
C TYR A 23 -26.87 2.22 8.94
N GLN A 24 -27.55 3.27 9.42
CA GLN A 24 -26.89 4.36 10.15
C GLN A 24 -26.25 3.88 11.47
N ASP A 25 -26.91 2.96 12.17
CA ASP A 25 -26.39 2.35 13.39
C ASP A 25 -25.12 1.53 13.17
N MET A 26 -24.88 1.06 11.93
CA MET A 26 -23.65 0.40 11.49
C MET A 26 -22.61 1.38 10.92
N GLY A 27 -22.86 2.69 10.98
CA GLY A 27 -21.93 3.72 10.52
C GLY A 27 -22.07 4.14 9.05
N PHE A 28 -23.14 3.73 8.35
CA PHE A 28 -23.39 4.22 7.00
C PHE A 28 -23.93 5.65 7.02
N GLU A 29 -23.27 6.54 6.28
CA GLU A 29 -23.67 7.94 6.17
C GLU A 29 -24.69 8.14 5.04
N VAL A 30 -25.79 8.83 5.33
CA VAL A 30 -26.83 9.11 4.33
C VAL A 30 -26.37 10.26 3.44
N LYS A 31 -26.26 9.97 2.15
CA LYS A 31 -25.91 10.93 1.09
C LYS A 31 -27.13 11.68 0.56
N LEU A 32 -28.22 10.94 0.31
CA LEU A 32 -29.45 11.47 -0.29
C LEU A 32 -30.66 10.71 0.22
N THR A 33 -31.77 11.41 0.41
CA THR A 33 -33.10 10.81 0.56
C THR A 33 -34.02 11.47 -0.46
N ASP A 34 -34.66 10.67 -1.31
CA ASP A 34 -35.58 11.13 -2.34
C ASP A 34 -36.78 10.18 -2.44
N GLY A 35 -37.92 10.59 -1.86
CA GLY A 35 -39.12 9.77 -1.80
C GLY A 35 -38.90 8.41 -1.15
N ASP A 36 -39.05 7.34 -1.93
CA ASP A 36 -38.88 5.95 -1.49
C ASP A 36 -37.42 5.45 -1.56
N TRP A 37 -36.47 6.33 -1.91
CA TRP A 37 -35.06 6.02 -2.11
C TRP A 37 -34.17 6.67 -1.04
N ILE A 38 -33.26 5.89 -0.46
CA ILE A 38 -32.19 6.40 0.40
C ILE A 38 -30.86 5.87 -0.12
N GLU A 39 -29.91 6.78 -0.32
CA GLU A 39 -28.55 6.51 -0.78
C GLU A 39 -27.55 6.77 0.34
N PHE A 40 -26.63 5.83 0.55
CA PHE A 40 -25.52 5.93 1.47
C PHE A 40 -24.22 6.26 0.72
N ASP A 41 -23.37 7.08 1.35
CA ASP A 41 -22.09 7.47 0.78
C ASP A 41 -21.05 6.34 0.92
N LEU A 42 -20.46 5.93 -0.20
CA LEU A 42 -19.32 5.00 -0.26
C LEU A 42 -18.25 5.55 -1.24
N GLY A 43 -18.10 6.88 -1.30
CA GLY A 43 -17.11 7.57 -2.12
C GLY A 43 -17.48 7.58 -3.61
N GLU A 44 -16.76 6.81 -4.42
CA GLU A 44 -16.97 6.82 -5.88
C GLU A 44 -18.20 6.02 -6.35
N THR A 45 -18.71 5.17 -5.47
CA THR A 45 -19.89 4.30 -5.66
C THR A 45 -20.90 4.55 -4.55
N SER A 46 -22.15 4.13 -4.75
CA SER A 46 -23.20 4.24 -3.73
C SER A 46 -23.88 2.91 -3.44
N PHE A 47 -24.28 2.73 -2.19
CA PHE A 47 -25.24 1.71 -1.80
C PHE A 47 -26.58 2.38 -1.49
N ALA A 48 -27.69 1.82 -1.94
CA ALA A 48 -29.00 2.41 -1.70
C ALA A 48 -30.04 1.37 -1.27
N ILE A 49 -31.04 1.84 -0.55
CA ILE A 49 -32.24 1.10 -0.20
C ILE A 49 -33.44 1.76 -0.87
N LEU A 50 -34.32 0.93 -1.43
CA LEU A 50 -35.53 1.37 -2.11
C LEU A 50 -36.73 0.69 -1.47
N LYS A 51 -37.74 1.46 -1.06
CA LYS A 51 -38.98 0.87 -0.55
C LYS A 51 -39.64 0.02 -1.65
N ARG A 52 -39.99 -1.21 -1.32
CA ARG A 52 -40.65 -2.10 -2.29
C ARG A 52 -42.09 -1.63 -2.55
N PRO A 53 -42.50 -1.41 -3.82
CA PRO A 53 -43.88 -1.05 -4.12
C PRO A 53 -44.87 -2.15 -3.72
N ALA A 54 -46.00 -1.78 -3.10
CA ALA A 54 -46.98 -2.74 -2.57
C ALA A 54 -47.50 -3.76 -3.61
N HIS A 55 -47.66 -3.33 -4.87
CA HIS A 55 -48.11 -4.21 -5.96
C HIS A 55 -47.09 -5.30 -6.35
N LYS A 56 -45.84 -5.24 -5.86
CA LYS A 56 -44.80 -6.25 -6.11
C LYS A 56 -44.72 -7.32 -5.00
N GLY A 57 -45.65 -7.31 -4.05
CA GLY A 57 -45.67 -8.22 -2.91
C GLY A 57 -44.49 -8.03 -1.96
N ASP A 58 -44.29 -9.01 -1.08
CA ASP A 58 -43.28 -8.98 -0.03
C ASP A 58 -41.85 -8.89 -0.57
N VAL A 59 -40.96 -8.35 0.26
CA VAL A 59 -39.52 -8.35 -0.03
C VAL A 59 -39.02 -9.79 -0.04
N VAL A 60 -38.28 -10.13 -1.09
CA VAL A 60 -37.56 -11.40 -1.18
C VAL A 60 -36.10 -11.12 -0.86
N ALA A 61 -35.64 -11.69 0.24
CA ALA A 61 -34.26 -11.60 0.68
C ALA A 61 -33.29 -12.00 -0.44
N SER A 62 -32.40 -11.07 -0.78
CA SER A 62 -31.30 -11.31 -1.72
C SER A 62 -30.12 -11.89 -0.95
N LYS A 63 -29.55 -12.99 -1.47
CA LYS A 63 -28.31 -13.58 -0.97
C LYS A 63 -27.08 -13.15 -1.75
N THR A 64 -27.20 -12.05 -2.50
CA THR A 64 -26.12 -11.46 -3.28
C THR A 64 -25.13 -10.76 -2.35
N ARG A 65 -23.86 -11.14 -2.41
CA ARG A 65 -22.79 -10.60 -1.57
C ARG A 65 -22.36 -9.21 -2.04
N LEU A 66 -23.02 -8.18 -1.53
CA LEU A 66 -22.48 -6.82 -1.55
C LEU A 66 -21.47 -6.70 -0.41
N MET A 67 -20.23 -6.35 -0.74
CA MET A 67 -19.12 -6.32 0.20
C MET A 67 -18.76 -4.87 0.54
N PHE A 68 -18.79 -4.52 1.83
CA PHE A 68 -18.42 -3.22 2.36
C PHE A 68 -17.02 -3.29 2.98
N GLU A 69 -16.10 -2.44 2.52
CA GLU A 69 -14.73 -2.45 3.01
C GLU A 69 -14.64 -1.82 4.41
N THR A 70 -13.89 -2.47 5.31
CA THR A 70 -13.59 -1.98 6.67
C THR A 70 -12.13 -2.22 7.03
N ASP A 71 -11.59 -1.35 7.89
CA ASP A 71 -10.22 -1.44 8.39
C ASP A 71 -10.06 -2.52 9.48
N ASP A 72 -11.10 -2.74 10.29
CA ASP A 72 -11.11 -3.65 11.44
C ASP A 72 -12.42 -4.44 11.53
N ILE A 73 -12.42 -5.63 10.92
CA ILE A 73 -13.55 -6.55 10.86
C ILE A 73 -13.80 -7.25 12.20
N GLU A 74 -12.79 -7.35 13.05
CA GLU A 74 -12.94 -7.87 14.41
C GLU A 74 -13.76 -6.91 15.27
N LEU A 75 -13.46 -5.61 15.18
CA LEU A 75 -14.24 -4.57 15.85
C LEU A 75 -15.69 -4.54 15.36
N VAL A 76 -15.88 -4.59 14.03
CA VAL A 76 -17.22 -4.66 13.42
C VAL A 76 -17.99 -5.90 13.91
N TYR A 77 -17.32 -7.05 14.00
CA TYR A 77 -17.97 -8.28 14.46
C TYR A 77 -18.50 -8.17 15.89
N GLU A 78 -17.71 -7.61 16.79
CA GLU A 78 -18.12 -7.39 18.17
C GLU A 78 -19.25 -6.35 18.27
N GLU A 79 -19.20 -5.29 17.47
CA GLU A 79 -20.27 -4.29 17.42
C GLU A 79 -21.60 -4.87 16.92
N LEU A 80 -21.57 -5.67 15.86
CA LEU A 80 -22.76 -6.36 15.34
C LEU A 80 -23.36 -7.30 16.39
N LYS A 81 -22.53 -8.06 17.10
CA LYS A 81 -22.99 -8.93 18.20
C LYS A 81 -23.64 -8.13 19.32
N ASN A 82 -22.99 -7.06 19.77
CA ASN A 82 -23.50 -6.21 20.85
C ASN A 82 -24.86 -5.59 20.51
N ARG A 83 -25.11 -5.32 19.23
CA ARG A 83 -26.38 -4.78 18.71
C ARG A 83 -27.42 -5.87 18.40
N GLY A 84 -27.09 -7.15 18.56
CA GLY A 84 -27.98 -8.26 18.25
C GLY A 84 -28.23 -8.46 16.75
N VAL A 85 -27.35 -7.95 15.88
CA VAL A 85 -27.44 -8.18 14.43
C VAL A 85 -27.06 -9.63 14.14
N LYS A 86 -27.87 -10.30 13.32
CA LYS A 86 -27.68 -11.71 12.97
C LYS A 86 -26.50 -11.86 12.01
N THR A 87 -25.44 -12.51 12.47
CA THR A 87 -24.28 -12.89 11.66
C THR A 87 -24.44 -14.29 11.11
N ILE A 88 -23.97 -14.52 9.88
CA ILE A 88 -24.02 -15.82 9.22
C ILE A 88 -22.64 -16.48 9.34
N GLY A 89 -22.44 -17.22 10.42
CA GLY A 89 -21.14 -17.80 10.76
C GLY A 89 -20.19 -16.80 11.43
N GLU A 90 -18.91 -17.18 11.49
CA GLU A 90 -17.83 -16.33 12.02
C GLU A 90 -17.07 -15.64 10.88
N ILE A 91 -16.07 -14.83 11.25
CA ILE A 91 -15.15 -14.20 10.30
C ILE A 91 -14.43 -15.30 9.50
N ARG A 92 -14.60 -15.29 8.18
CA ARG A 92 -13.96 -16.21 7.25
C ARG A 92 -12.71 -15.56 6.67
N THR A 93 -11.59 -16.27 6.67
CA THR A 93 -10.35 -15.80 6.04
C THR A 93 -10.19 -16.46 4.66
N GLU A 94 -10.11 -15.63 3.62
CA GLU A 94 -9.87 -16.00 2.23
C GLU A 94 -8.49 -15.47 1.78
N PRO A 95 -7.88 -15.98 0.68
CA PRO A 95 -6.58 -15.49 0.20
C PRO A 95 -6.53 -13.99 -0.12
N TYR A 96 -7.69 -13.37 -0.36
CA TYR A 96 -7.82 -11.96 -0.71
C TYR A 96 -8.30 -11.07 0.44
N GLY A 97 -8.78 -11.63 1.55
CA GLY A 97 -9.34 -10.85 2.65
C GLY A 97 -10.07 -11.65 3.71
N LYS A 98 -10.40 -11.00 4.82
CA LYS A 98 -11.39 -11.48 5.78
C LYS A 98 -12.78 -11.04 5.36
N LEU A 99 -13.77 -11.89 5.60
CA LEU A 99 -15.17 -11.68 5.25
C LEU A 99 -16.05 -11.97 6.47
N LEU A 100 -17.04 -11.13 6.69
CA LEU A 100 -18.06 -11.31 7.72
C LEU A 100 -19.43 -11.07 7.12
N THR A 101 -20.26 -12.12 7.08
CA THR A 101 -21.61 -12.03 6.52
C THR A 101 -22.62 -11.68 7.62
N PHE A 102 -23.53 -10.75 7.34
CA PHE A 102 -24.61 -10.35 8.23
C PHE A 102 -25.95 -10.26 7.48
N GLU A 103 -27.04 -10.30 8.26
CA GLU A 103 -28.42 -10.21 7.77
C GLU A 103 -29.03 -8.85 8.15
N ASP A 104 -29.64 -8.17 7.17
CA ASP A 104 -30.36 -6.92 7.39
C ASP A 104 -31.81 -7.16 7.88
N PRO A 105 -32.61 -6.11 8.19
CA PRO A 105 -33.97 -6.25 8.70
C PRO A 105 -34.94 -7.00 7.79
N ASP A 106 -34.65 -7.08 6.49
CA ASP A 106 -35.45 -7.73 5.45
C ASP A 106 -34.86 -9.10 5.03
N GLY A 107 -33.80 -9.55 5.71
CA GLY A 107 -33.18 -10.86 5.47
C GLY A 107 -32.07 -10.85 4.43
N HIS A 108 -31.66 -9.70 3.90
CA HIS A 108 -30.61 -9.61 2.90
C HIS A 108 -29.26 -10.01 3.48
N TRP A 109 -28.50 -10.84 2.75
CA TRP A 109 -27.13 -11.17 3.14
C TRP A 109 -26.15 -10.20 2.52
N LEU A 110 -25.47 -9.47 3.39
CA LEU A 110 -24.44 -8.51 3.04
C LEU A 110 -23.13 -8.91 3.74
N GLU A 111 -22.00 -8.43 3.26
CA GLU A 111 -20.70 -8.79 3.84
C GLU A 111 -19.87 -7.55 4.17
N PHE A 112 -19.23 -7.56 5.33
CA PHE A 112 -18.04 -6.75 5.55
C PHE A 112 -16.82 -7.49 4.98
N TYR A 113 -15.93 -6.75 4.37
CA TYR A 113 -14.67 -7.22 3.82
C TYR A 113 -13.54 -6.40 4.43
N GLN A 114 -12.59 -7.07 5.06
CA GLN A 114 -11.32 -6.46 5.42
C GLN A 114 -10.25 -7.07 4.54
N ARG A 115 -9.58 -6.22 3.78
CA ARG A 115 -8.46 -6.65 2.98
C ARG A 115 -7.36 -7.18 3.90
N LEU A 116 -6.91 -8.42 3.65
CA LEU A 116 -5.72 -8.90 4.32
C LEU A 116 -4.54 -8.02 3.89
N PRO A 117 -3.59 -7.70 4.80
CA PRO A 117 -2.30 -7.21 4.37
C PRO A 117 -1.81 -8.17 3.29
N CYS A 118 -1.43 -7.63 2.12
CA CYS A 118 -0.67 -8.46 1.18
C CYS A 118 0.53 -8.99 1.96
N ASP A 119 1.07 -10.15 1.60
CA ASP A 119 2.37 -10.56 2.13
C ASP A 119 3.41 -9.46 1.86
N GLU A 120 3.58 -8.59 2.86
CA GLU A 120 4.48 -7.44 2.95
C GLU A 120 5.93 -7.88 3.18
N SER A 121 6.19 -9.20 3.12
CA SER A 121 7.54 -9.72 3.17
C SER A 121 8.33 -9.25 1.95
N ILE A 122 9.59 -8.94 2.20
CA ILE A 122 10.50 -8.55 1.14
C ILE A 122 10.86 -9.81 0.35
N LYS A 123 10.48 -9.83 -0.93
CA LYS A 123 10.73 -10.96 -1.85
C LYS A 123 12.02 -10.74 -2.61
N MET A 124 12.72 -11.83 -2.88
CA MET A 124 13.85 -11.84 -3.81
C MET A 124 13.34 -12.20 -5.19
N GLU A 125 13.64 -11.36 -6.18
CA GLU A 125 13.27 -11.58 -7.58
C GLU A 125 14.49 -11.50 -8.48
N LEU A 126 14.39 -12.10 -9.67
CA LEU A 126 15.39 -11.94 -10.71
C LEU A 126 15.12 -10.65 -11.50
N LEU A 127 16.17 -10.09 -12.08
CA LEU A 127 16.04 -8.99 -13.05
C LEU A 127 15.36 -9.50 -14.33
N THR A 128 14.13 -9.07 -14.57
CA THR A 128 13.33 -9.50 -15.73
C THR A 128 12.93 -8.37 -16.67
N ASP A 129 13.09 -7.10 -16.26
CA ASP A 129 12.63 -5.96 -17.05
C ASP A 129 13.76 -5.37 -17.91
N SER A 130 13.69 -5.61 -19.22
CA SER A 130 14.63 -5.05 -20.20
C SER A 130 14.53 -3.54 -20.36
N ASN A 131 13.43 -2.92 -19.91
CA ASN A 131 13.23 -1.47 -20.00
C ASN A 131 13.73 -0.73 -18.74
N SER A 132 14.21 -1.44 -17.73
CA SER A 132 14.76 -0.83 -16.52
C SER A 132 16.11 -0.15 -16.80
N LEU A 133 16.36 1.03 -16.24
CA LEU A 133 17.62 1.77 -16.38
C LEU A 133 18.82 0.96 -15.89
N ILE A 134 18.65 0.09 -14.90
CA ILE A 134 19.73 -0.77 -14.39
C ILE A 134 20.24 -1.77 -15.44
N SER A 135 19.45 -2.07 -16.49
CA SER A 135 19.85 -2.96 -17.58
C SER A 135 21.03 -2.42 -18.41
N LYS A 136 21.25 -1.10 -18.40
CA LYS A 136 22.42 -0.46 -19.05
C LYS A 136 23.77 -0.93 -18.49
N TYR A 137 23.77 -1.55 -17.30
CA TYR A 137 24.96 -1.96 -16.57
C TYR A 137 25.22 -3.47 -16.64
N ILE A 138 24.69 -4.13 -17.68
CA ILE A 138 24.99 -5.51 -18.07
C ILE A 138 26.25 -5.50 -18.99
N PRO A 139 27.18 -6.47 -18.88
CA PRO A 139 27.14 -7.64 -17.99
C PRO A 139 27.61 -7.33 -16.57
N TYR A 140 27.08 -8.07 -15.60
CA TYR A 140 27.48 -8.06 -14.19
C TYR A 140 27.91 -9.47 -13.74
N ASP A 141 28.68 -9.56 -12.66
CA ASP A 141 29.10 -10.84 -12.05
C ASP A 141 28.23 -11.23 -10.85
N TYR A 142 27.47 -10.28 -10.29
CA TYR A 142 26.51 -10.50 -9.21
C TYR A 142 25.29 -9.59 -9.37
N THR A 143 24.11 -10.10 -8.99
CA THR A 143 22.91 -9.30 -8.82
C THR A 143 22.06 -9.78 -7.64
N ASP A 144 21.39 -8.86 -6.98
CA ASP A 144 20.19 -9.12 -6.19
C ASP A 144 19.09 -8.11 -6.52
N SER A 145 17.83 -8.52 -6.35
CA SER A 145 16.69 -7.63 -6.48
C SER A 145 15.67 -7.96 -5.39
N TYR A 146 15.41 -6.98 -4.54
CA TYR A 146 14.47 -7.08 -3.44
C TYR A 146 13.26 -6.23 -3.73
N VAL A 147 12.08 -6.84 -3.59
CA VAL A 147 10.80 -6.24 -3.92
C VAL A 147 9.93 -6.15 -2.68
N LYS A 148 9.21 -5.03 -2.55
CA LYS A 148 8.18 -4.85 -1.55
C LYS A 148 7.03 -4.00 -2.09
N THR A 149 5.81 -4.50 -1.96
CA THR A 149 4.61 -3.70 -2.22
C THR A 149 4.31 -2.82 -1.01
N VAL A 150 4.03 -1.54 -1.27
CA VAL A 150 3.64 -0.56 -0.25
C VAL A 150 2.25 -0.02 -0.57
N SER A 151 1.50 0.29 0.49
CA SER A 151 0.23 1.03 0.38
C SER A 151 0.52 2.53 0.38
N CYS A 152 0.01 3.26 -0.61
CA CYS A 152 0.20 4.69 -0.76
C CYS A 152 -1.03 5.33 -1.41
N ARG A 153 -1.37 6.57 -1.03
CA ARG A 153 -2.54 7.29 -1.59
C ARG A 153 -2.30 7.81 -3.00
N GLU A 154 -1.06 8.13 -3.30
CA GLU A 154 -0.63 8.71 -4.56
C GLU A 154 0.59 7.95 -5.11
N PRO A 155 0.85 8.02 -6.42
CA PRO A 155 2.07 7.47 -7.01
C PRO A 155 3.32 8.10 -6.39
N ILE A 156 4.21 7.25 -5.88
CA ILE A 156 5.51 7.62 -5.35
C ILE A 156 6.54 7.54 -6.47
N THR A 157 7.35 8.58 -6.57
CA THR A 157 8.47 8.70 -7.52
C THR A 157 9.76 8.12 -6.95
N ALA A 158 10.70 7.77 -7.83
CA ALA A 158 12.01 7.28 -7.41
C ALA A 158 12.80 8.31 -6.57
N GLU A 159 12.60 9.61 -6.81
CA GLU A 159 13.22 10.67 -6.02
C GLU A 159 12.69 10.74 -4.58
N GLN A 160 11.37 10.59 -4.40
CA GLN A 160 10.78 10.51 -3.06
C GLN A 160 11.29 9.26 -2.32
N VAL A 161 11.37 8.11 -2.99
CA VAL A 161 11.96 6.88 -2.41
C VAL A 161 13.42 7.10 -2.03
N PHE A 162 14.21 7.75 -2.88
CA PHE A 162 15.61 8.08 -2.59
C PHE A 162 15.74 8.95 -1.34
N ASP A 163 14.94 10.01 -1.22
CA ASP A 163 14.97 10.91 -0.07
C ASP A 163 14.54 10.22 1.23
N MET A 164 13.52 9.36 1.17
CA MET A 164 13.10 8.51 2.29
C MET A 164 14.21 7.53 2.70
N ALA A 165 14.91 6.94 1.72
CA ALA A 165 16.00 6.00 1.96
C ALA A 165 17.21 6.68 2.60
N PHE A 166 17.68 7.81 2.06
CA PHE A 166 19.01 8.34 2.32
C PHE A 166 19.06 9.66 3.11
N ASN A 167 18.11 10.59 2.96
CA ASN A 167 18.19 11.90 3.64
C ASN A 167 17.78 11.81 5.13
N ARG A 168 16.84 10.94 5.49
CA ARG A 168 16.47 10.69 6.89
C ARG A 168 17.46 9.70 7.54
N SER A 169 18.68 10.14 7.83
CA SER A 169 19.84 9.25 8.03
C SER A 169 19.61 8.07 8.99
N SER A 170 19.85 6.85 8.49
CA SER A 170 20.00 5.69 9.37
C SER A 170 21.45 5.59 9.80
N HIS A 171 21.69 5.67 11.11
CA HIS A 171 23.04 5.72 11.68
C HIS A 171 23.89 4.50 11.27
N TRP A 172 23.25 3.36 10.98
CA TRP A 172 23.93 2.15 10.53
C TRP A 172 24.44 2.23 9.07
N VAL A 173 23.79 3.00 8.19
CA VAL A 173 24.28 3.23 6.81
C VAL A 173 25.58 4.03 6.86
N LYS A 174 25.62 5.09 7.69
CA LYS A 174 26.84 5.85 7.99
C LYS A 174 27.92 4.95 8.62
N MET A 175 27.54 4.01 9.48
CA MET A 175 28.46 3.04 10.09
C MET A 175 29.05 2.05 9.06
N LEU A 176 28.27 1.53 8.11
CA LEU A 176 28.77 0.63 7.06
C LEU A 176 29.66 1.36 6.04
N TYR A 177 29.35 2.62 5.72
CA TYR A 177 30.26 3.48 4.96
C TYR A 177 31.58 3.73 5.72
N ARG A 178 31.54 3.86 7.05
CA ARG A 178 32.76 3.98 7.88
C ARG A 178 33.55 2.68 7.94
N LEU A 179 32.90 1.52 8.03
CA LEU A 179 33.54 0.21 7.97
C LEU A 179 34.27 0.01 6.63
N ARG A 180 33.64 0.41 5.51
CA ARG A 180 34.29 0.50 4.19
C ARG A 180 35.56 1.34 4.26
N ASN A 181 35.47 2.55 4.81
CA ASN A 181 36.62 3.47 4.93
C ASN A 181 37.69 3.03 5.96
N CYS A 182 37.37 2.06 6.83
CA CYS A 182 38.32 1.49 7.78
C CYS A 182 39.15 0.37 7.13
N LEU A 183 38.53 -0.40 6.23
CA LEU A 183 39.16 -1.50 5.50
C LEU A 183 39.98 -1.03 4.28
N VAL A 184 39.67 0.14 3.72
CA VAL A 184 40.49 0.82 2.70
C VAL A 184 40.87 2.22 3.19
N LYS A 185 42.17 2.54 3.26
CA LYS A 185 42.74 3.84 3.70
C LYS A 185 41.87 5.07 3.35
N PRO A 186 41.89 6.13 4.18
CA PRO A 186 40.73 6.99 4.36
C PRO A 186 40.53 7.93 3.17
N LEU A 187 39.38 7.82 2.51
CA LEU A 187 38.87 8.85 1.61
C LEU A 187 37.88 9.73 2.38
N LYS A 188 38.30 10.97 2.63
CA LYS A 188 37.46 12.07 3.13
C LYS A 188 36.19 12.16 2.29
N LEU A 189 35.02 12.14 2.91
CA LEU A 189 33.78 12.59 2.29
C LEU A 189 32.93 13.34 3.30
N ASP A 190 32.54 14.55 2.92
CA ASP A 190 31.54 15.36 3.59
C ASP A 190 30.17 14.67 3.52
N THR A 191 29.48 14.67 4.66
CA THR A 191 28.51 13.63 5.00
C THR A 191 27.09 13.90 4.49
N ASP A 192 26.89 14.89 3.62
CA ASP A 192 25.54 15.32 3.18
C ASP A 192 25.35 15.37 1.65
N SER A 193 26.44 15.47 0.87
CA SER A 193 26.41 15.45 -0.61
C SER A 193 26.78 14.08 -1.22
N GLY A 194 27.16 13.10 -0.39
CA GLY A 194 27.90 11.91 -0.84
C GLY A 194 27.15 10.93 -1.76
N VAL A 195 25.88 10.62 -1.49
CA VAL A 195 25.11 9.61 -2.28
C VAL A 195 24.44 10.24 -3.51
N ARG A 196 23.98 11.50 -3.40
CA ARG A 196 23.43 12.24 -4.56
C ARG A 196 24.47 12.41 -5.67
N ASN A 197 25.74 12.59 -5.31
CA ASN A 197 26.86 12.63 -6.27
C ASN A 197 27.15 11.29 -6.96
N MET A 198 26.50 10.20 -6.55
CA MET A 198 26.62 8.87 -7.18
C MET A 198 25.46 8.56 -8.13
N ILE A 199 24.51 9.48 -8.31
CA ILE A 199 23.39 9.28 -9.25
C ILE A 199 23.97 9.23 -10.68
N CYS A 200 23.71 8.12 -11.36
CA CYS A 200 24.13 7.90 -12.74
C CYS A 200 22.99 8.17 -13.73
N GLU A 201 21.76 7.78 -13.36
CA GLU A 201 20.57 7.88 -14.19
C GLU A 201 19.38 8.29 -13.33
N LYS A 202 18.49 9.11 -13.88
CA LYS A 202 17.28 9.57 -13.18
C LYS A 202 16.11 9.68 -14.14
N GLU A 203 15.05 8.96 -13.81
CA GLU A 203 13.72 9.10 -14.38
C GLU A 203 12.67 9.22 -13.26
N THR A 204 11.41 9.43 -13.62
CA THR A 204 10.30 9.57 -12.67
C THR A 204 10.12 8.31 -11.80
N ASN A 205 10.21 7.13 -12.43
CA ASN A 205 9.93 5.85 -11.78
C ASN A 205 11.19 5.06 -11.44
N GLU A 206 12.36 5.43 -11.95
CA GLU A 206 13.61 4.74 -11.63
C GLU A 206 14.76 5.71 -11.40
N MET A 207 15.58 5.43 -10.40
CA MET A 207 16.84 6.13 -10.19
C MET A 207 17.96 5.13 -10.00
N VAL A 208 19.05 5.29 -10.74
CA VAL A 208 20.24 4.45 -10.63
C VAL A 208 21.38 5.26 -10.03
N PHE A 209 22.03 4.71 -9.02
CA PHE A 209 23.26 5.26 -8.47
C PHE A 209 24.34 4.18 -8.42
N GLY A 210 25.58 4.59 -8.59
CA GLY A 210 26.68 3.65 -8.67
C GLY A 210 28.03 4.30 -8.48
N LYS A 211 29.03 3.45 -8.28
CA LYS A 211 30.42 3.87 -8.18
C LYS A 211 31.35 2.74 -8.60
N ALA A 212 32.40 3.13 -9.32
CA ALA A 212 33.52 2.27 -9.64
C ALA A 212 34.68 2.50 -8.64
N ASP A 213 35.35 1.42 -8.28
CA ASP A 213 36.66 1.46 -7.63
C ASP A 213 37.63 0.43 -8.26
N LYS A 214 38.83 0.30 -7.69
CA LYS A 214 39.87 -0.62 -8.20
C LYS A 214 39.53 -2.12 -8.07
N HIS A 215 38.55 -2.47 -7.24
CA HIS A 215 38.19 -3.85 -6.89
C HIS A 215 36.90 -4.27 -7.59
N LEU A 216 35.89 -3.41 -7.59
CA LEU A 216 34.61 -3.65 -8.23
C LEU A 216 33.92 -2.36 -8.67
N THR A 217 32.95 -2.51 -9.56
CA THR A 217 31.95 -1.48 -9.86
C THR A 217 30.60 -1.97 -9.37
N PHE A 218 29.89 -1.14 -8.60
CA PHE A 218 28.51 -1.42 -8.22
C PHE A 218 27.57 -0.37 -8.81
N HIS A 219 26.37 -0.81 -9.17
CA HIS A 219 25.23 0.06 -9.42
C HIS A 219 24.03 -0.50 -8.65
N ALA A 220 23.18 0.38 -8.15
CA ALA A 220 21.92 0.01 -7.55
C ALA A 220 20.80 0.91 -8.08
N SER A 221 19.62 0.31 -8.32
CA SER A 221 18.42 1.03 -8.74
C SER A 221 17.37 1.05 -7.65
N LEU A 222 16.64 2.17 -7.59
CA LEU A 222 15.36 2.30 -6.90
C LEU A 222 14.30 2.41 -7.99
N LEU A 223 13.54 1.34 -8.20
CA LEU A 223 12.47 1.27 -9.18
C LEU A 223 11.12 1.31 -8.46
N CYS A 224 10.26 2.22 -8.90
CA CYS A 224 8.88 2.35 -8.48
C CYS A 224 8.01 1.79 -9.62
N GLY A 225 7.37 0.65 -9.36
CA GLY A 225 6.44 0.03 -10.28
C GLY A 225 5.17 0.84 -10.49
N ARG A 226 4.24 0.29 -11.26
CA ARG A 226 2.96 0.95 -11.55
C ARG A 226 2.12 1.13 -10.29
N TYR A 227 1.61 2.34 -10.09
CA TYR A 227 0.60 2.62 -9.06
C TYR A 227 -0.78 2.12 -9.50
N PHE A 228 -1.44 1.33 -8.65
CA PHE A 228 -2.79 0.82 -8.89
C PHE A 228 -3.50 0.47 -7.57
N ASN A 229 -4.75 0.91 -7.42
CA ASN A 229 -5.61 0.64 -6.25
C ASN A 229 -4.91 0.90 -4.90
N GLY A 230 -4.34 2.09 -4.72
CA GLY A 230 -3.71 2.47 -3.44
C GLY A 230 -2.40 1.75 -3.15
N ARG A 231 -1.78 1.10 -4.14
CA ARG A 231 -0.56 0.31 -3.96
C ARG A 231 0.46 0.58 -5.05
N GLN A 232 1.72 0.43 -4.68
CA GLN A 232 2.84 0.51 -5.59
C GLN A 232 3.92 -0.50 -5.20
N GLU A 233 4.54 -1.12 -6.19
CA GLU A 233 5.71 -1.97 -5.96
C GLU A 233 6.97 -1.10 -5.88
N LEU A 234 7.77 -1.29 -4.83
CA LEU A 234 9.10 -0.72 -4.72
C LEU A 234 10.13 -1.84 -4.86
N ARG A 235 11.11 -1.63 -5.74
CA ARG A 235 12.16 -2.59 -6.02
C ARG A 235 13.52 -1.92 -5.84
N ILE A 236 14.40 -2.59 -5.10
CA ILE A 236 15.82 -2.23 -5.01
C ILE A 236 16.63 -3.33 -5.66
N THR A 237 17.34 -3.00 -6.72
CA THR A 237 18.23 -3.94 -7.40
C THR A 237 19.67 -3.50 -7.25
N THR A 238 20.58 -4.41 -6.94
CA THR A 238 22.02 -4.17 -6.99
C THR A 238 22.66 -5.05 -8.05
N VAL A 239 23.55 -4.48 -8.85
CA VAL A 239 24.41 -5.20 -9.79
C VAL A 239 25.88 -4.86 -9.51
N VAL A 240 26.75 -5.86 -9.61
CA VAL A 240 28.18 -5.71 -9.33
C VAL A 240 29.02 -6.39 -10.40
N LYS A 241 30.03 -5.68 -10.89
CA LYS A 241 31.09 -6.20 -11.77
C LYS A 241 32.42 -6.23 -11.03
N TYR A 242 33.08 -7.38 -11.00
CA TYR A 242 34.41 -7.53 -10.39
C TYR A 242 35.51 -7.21 -11.41
N HIS A 243 36.51 -6.45 -10.98
CA HIS A 243 37.69 -6.15 -11.83
C HIS A 243 38.84 -7.13 -11.61
N ASN A 244 38.87 -7.81 -10.46
CA ASN A 244 39.92 -8.75 -10.06
C ASN A 244 39.46 -9.72 -8.97
N ALA A 245 40.30 -10.73 -8.67
CA ALA A 245 40.03 -11.71 -7.63
C ALA A 245 39.83 -11.09 -6.24
N LEU A 246 40.55 -10.00 -5.92
CA LEU A 246 40.36 -9.25 -4.67
C LEU A 246 38.96 -8.64 -4.59
N GLY A 247 38.40 -8.14 -5.70
CA GLY A 247 37.02 -7.67 -5.77
C GLY A 247 35.98 -8.74 -5.46
N ARG A 248 36.21 -9.97 -5.94
CA ARG A 248 35.33 -11.11 -5.65
C ARG A 248 35.36 -11.47 -4.15
N ILE A 249 36.55 -11.54 -3.55
CA ILE A 249 36.73 -11.83 -2.12
C ILE A 249 36.12 -10.70 -1.28
N TYR A 250 36.39 -9.45 -1.63
CA TYR A 250 35.85 -8.28 -0.96
C TYR A 250 34.31 -8.28 -0.96
N PHE A 251 33.69 -8.57 -2.10
CA PHE A 251 32.23 -8.62 -2.19
C PHE A 251 31.63 -9.80 -1.42
N PHE A 252 32.31 -10.96 -1.37
CA PHE A 252 31.86 -12.12 -0.58
C PHE A 252 31.59 -11.75 0.88
N PHE A 253 32.46 -10.95 1.50
CA PHE A 253 32.28 -10.50 2.88
C PHE A 253 31.21 -9.40 3.03
N ILE A 254 31.06 -8.53 2.03
CA ILE A 254 30.11 -7.40 2.09
C ILE A 254 28.68 -7.84 1.80
N ARG A 255 28.49 -8.81 0.91
CA ARG A 255 27.20 -9.33 0.47
C ARG A 255 26.21 -9.60 1.61
N PRO A 256 26.53 -10.37 2.67
CA PRO A 256 25.56 -10.63 3.74
C PRO A 256 25.08 -9.34 4.41
N PHE A 257 25.97 -8.38 4.63
CA PHE A 257 25.59 -7.08 5.17
C PHE A 257 24.73 -6.31 4.19
N HIS A 258 25.14 -6.23 2.91
CA HIS A 258 24.40 -5.56 1.85
C HIS A 258 22.94 -6.04 1.75
N ILE A 259 22.71 -7.34 1.84
CA ILE A 259 21.36 -7.92 1.86
C ILE A 259 20.54 -7.36 3.04
N VAL A 260 21.13 -7.28 4.22
CA VAL A 260 20.49 -6.67 5.40
C VAL A 260 20.22 -5.17 5.15
N ILE A 261 21.17 -4.44 4.54
CA ILE A 261 21.02 -3.01 4.20
C ILE A 261 19.77 -2.80 3.36
N VAL A 262 19.67 -3.50 2.23
CA VAL A 262 18.60 -3.31 1.25
C VAL A 262 17.25 -3.63 1.89
N LYS A 263 17.17 -4.72 2.66
CA LYS A 263 15.94 -5.08 3.37
C LYS A 263 15.53 -4.02 4.40
N SER A 264 16.49 -3.49 5.16
CA SER A 264 16.23 -2.42 6.12
C SER A 264 15.80 -1.11 5.46
N LEU A 265 16.33 -0.77 4.28
CA LEU A 265 15.90 0.39 3.51
C LEU A 265 14.44 0.26 3.07
N LEU A 266 14.04 -0.89 2.49
CA LEU A 266 12.65 -1.13 2.09
C LEU A 266 11.67 -1.00 3.26
N LYS A 267 11.99 -1.60 4.42
CA LYS A 267 11.18 -1.45 5.65
C LYS A 267 11.08 0.00 6.13
N LYS A 268 12.18 0.75 6.03
CA LYS A 268 12.22 2.16 6.44
C LYS A 268 11.38 3.05 5.52
N ILE A 269 11.47 2.82 4.21
CA ILE A 269 10.69 3.56 3.20
C ILE A 269 9.21 3.31 3.44
N GLU A 270 8.78 2.05 3.57
CA GLU A 270 7.41 1.69 3.91
C GLU A 270 6.92 2.43 5.16
N LYS A 271 7.68 2.38 6.26
CA LYS A 271 7.29 3.06 7.50
C LYS A 271 7.11 4.56 7.28
N SER A 272 7.98 5.18 6.48
CA SER A 272 7.91 6.61 6.16
C SER A 272 6.66 6.95 5.35
N ILE A 273 6.27 6.08 4.39
CA ILE A 273 5.04 6.22 3.59
C ILE A 273 3.80 6.12 4.48
N LEU A 274 3.77 5.17 5.40
CA LEU A 274 2.67 5.02 6.37
C LEU A 274 2.56 6.24 7.28
N THR A 275 3.68 6.77 7.78
CA THR A 275 3.68 7.99 8.60
C THR A 275 3.12 9.19 7.84
N ILE A 276 3.57 9.44 6.61
CA ILE A 276 3.07 10.54 5.77
C ILE A 276 1.56 10.37 5.50
N SER A 277 1.11 9.14 5.23
CA SER A 277 -0.31 8.85 4.97
C SER A 277 -1.19 9.16 6.20
N ASN A 278 -0.70 8.89 7.40
CA ASN A 278 -1.39 9.15 8.67
C ASN A 278 -1.37 10.63 9.04
N GLU A 279 -0.25 11.33 8.85
CA GLU A 279 -0.15 12.79 9.11
C GLU A 279 -1.14 13.58 8.24
N ILE A 280 -1.27 13.21 6.95
CA ILE A 280 -2.23 13.84 6.03
C ILE A 280 -3.68 13.50 6.44
N TYR A 281 -3.93 12.28 6.95
CA TYR A 281 -5.26 11.92 7.46
C TYR A 281 -5.67 12.79 8.66
N ASP A 282 -4.77 12.96 9.63
CA ASP A 282 -5.02 13.78 10.81
C ASP A 282 -5.18 15.26 10.47
N GLU A 283 -4.44 15.77 9.48
CA GLU A 283 -4.54 17.14 9.01
C GLU A 283 -5.87 17.40 8.28
N ASN A 284 -6.30 16.48 7.41
CA ASN A 284 -7.61 16.55 6.74
C ASN A 284 -8.76 16.45 7.75
N ARG A 285 -8.65 15.58 8.76
CA ARG A 285 -9.66 15.46 9.83
C ARG A 285 -9.78 16.76 10.64
N LYS A 286 -8.65 17.39 11.00
CA LYS A 286 -8.64 18.68 11.70
C LYS A 286 -9.19 19.82 10.85
N ASN A 287 -8.96 19.78 9.54
CA ASN A 287 -9.49 20.78 8.61
C ASN A 287 -11.00 20.63 8.39
N CYS A 288 -11.53 19.40 8.30
CA CYS A 288 -12.98 19.14 8.29
C CYS A 288 -13.65 19.61 9.59
N GLN A 289 -13.08 19.28 10.76
CA GLN A 289 -13.63 19.70 12.06
C GLN A 289 -13.64 21.21 12.25
N LYS A 290 -12.68 21.95 11.67
CA LYS A 290 -12.66 23.43 11.68
C LYS A 290 -13.69 24.06 10.76
N GLN A 291 -14.07 23.41 9.67
CA GLN A 291 -15.11 23.92 8.76
C GLN A 291 -16.51 23.78 9.38
N GLU A 292 -16.73 22.76 10.20
CA GLU A 292 -18.00 22.57 10.93
C GLU A 292 -18.18 23.53 12.12
N THR A 293 -17.11 24.13 12.64
CA THR A 293 -17.22 25.10 13.76
C THR A 293 -17.44 26.55 13.32
N ILE A 294 -17.42 26.82 12.01
CA ILE A 294 -17.60 28.17 11.43
C ILE A 294 -18.96 28.29 10.69
N SER A 295 -19.75 27.20 10.67
CA SER A 295 -21.16 27.17 10.23
C SER A 295 -22.12 27.29 11.42
#